data_AF-A0AAD9T373-F1
#
_entry.id   AF-A0AAD9T373-F1
#
_cell.length_a   1.000
_cell.length_b   1.000
_cell.length_c   1.000
_cell.angle_alpha   90.00
_cell.angle_beta   90.00
_cell.angle_gamma   90.00
#
_symmetry.space_group_name_H-M   'P 1'
#
loop_
_entity.id
_entity.type
_entity.pdbx_description
1 polymer ?
#
loop_
_entity_poly.entity_id
_entity_poly.type
_entity_poly.pdbx_seq_one_letter_code
_entity_poly.pdbx_strand_id
1 'polypeptide(L)'
;MNPYDSAFLLLTAGCGILSWKQYQNGEKSSEKTALNQPPITPRAKAEASQFTRLFLTVYCLVMGSDWLQGPYVYSLYRDELGLKETIVAALFTTGFLSGGISGYFVGHFADRYGRKVACLVFCVTYSVACFSTLIPSVPALFFGRVFGGLSTSLMYSAFESWMVTEYHKRQMDNAGSSLSGMYGVMTTLNSIVAIVSGVFSEWLVNFTNTKRAPFMASAILLVMAFWIILLCWTENYGDSHKTSETSTVPPKDALKTFFTDKRVLTLGLASCFFEGSMYLFVFFWTPALKAAQAAAGSPELPLGMVFACFMGSVMAGSLAFNLLVSKYKLISHPRLLTIIFATASSSLLVTVIVQNEALTFWSFCVFEACVGMYWPSVGYLKGRVIDDGIRARIYGMLRIPLNIFVVVALSLIKEGPGYRNMVFMSCSGLLLFISGIFHHYVSD
;
A
#
# COMPACT_ATOMS: atom_id res chain seq x y z
N MET A 1 5.89 30.16 5.64
CA MET A 1 5.50 28.74 5.55
C MET A 1 5.89 28.23 4.18
N ASN A 2 6.52 27.06 4.10
CA ASN A 2 6.81 26.43 2.82
C ASN A 2 5.46 26.13 2.10
N PRO A 3 5.33 26.26 0.76
CA PRO A 3 4.14 25.83 0.03
C PRO A 3 3.71 24.39 0.40
N TYR A 4 4.67 23.49 0.66
CA TYR A 4 4.39 22.12 1.09
C TYR A 4 3.74 22.04 2.48
N ASP A 5 4.14 22.87 3.44
CA ASP A 5 3.52 22.93 4.77
C ASP A 5 2.06 23.41 4.67
N SER A 6 1.83 24.38 3.77
CA SER A 6 0.48 24.92 3.54
C SER A 6 -0.43 23.87 2.91
N ALA A 7 0.07 23.13 1.93
CA ALA A 7 -0.65 22.01 1.32
C ALA A 7 -0.91 20.89 2.33
N PHE A 8 0.07 20.57 3.18
CA PHE A 8 -0.05 19.58 4.25
C PHE A 8 -1.17 19.94 5.23
N LEU A 9 -1.21 21.18 5.72
CA LEU A 9 -2.27 21.64 6.63
C LEU A 9 -3.64 21.59 5.96
N LEU A 10 -3.74 21.98 4.68
CA LEU A 10 -5.00 21.91 3.93
C LEU A 10 -5.49 20.47 3.79
N LEU A 11 -4.63 19.55 3.39
CA LEU A 11 -4.97 18.13 3.18
C LEU A 11 -5.32 17.45 4.51
N THR A 12 -4.53 17.67 5.56
CA THR A 12 -4.80 17.08 6.89
C THR A 12 -6.07 17.64 7.52
N ALA A 13 -6.33 18.95 7.39
CA ALA A 13 -7.60 19.54 7.81
C ALA A 13 -8.79 18.98 7.02
N GLY A 14 -8.64 18.83 5.70
CA GLY A 14 -9.64 18.17 4.85
C GLY A 14 -9.95 16.74 5.29
N CYS A 15 -8.91 15.92 5.49
CA CYS A 15 -9.05 14.56 6.02
C CYS A 15 -9.69 14.54 7.41
N GLY A 16 -9.34 15.47 8.29
CA GLY A 16 -9.91 15.61 9.62
C GLY A 16 -11.42 15.90 9.57
N ILE A 17 -11.84 16.85 8.73
CA ILE A 17 -13.26 17.19 8.53
C ILE A 17 -14.03 16.01 7.94
N LEU A 18 -13.48 15.33 6.93
CA LEU A 18 -14.12 14.16 6.31
C LEU A 18 -14.24 12.99 7.30
N SER A 19 -13.20 12.73 8.08
CA SER A 19 -13.18 11.68 9.10
C SER A 19 -14.17 11.98 10.22
N TRP A 20 -14.22 13.23 10.70
CA TRP A 20 -15.18 13.66 11.71
C TRP A 20 -16.62 13.51 11.22
N LYS A 21 -16.91 13.89 9.97
CA LYS A 21 -18.20 13.64 9.33
C LYS A 21 -18.54 12.15 9.25
N GLN A 22 -17.56 11.27 8.99
CA GLN A 22 -17.82 9.82 9.00
C GLN A 22 -18.08 9.30 10.42
N TYR A 23 -17.29 9.74 11.40
CA TYR A 23 -17.41 9.34 12.80
C TYR A 23 -18.78 9.68 13.39
N GLN A 24 -19.21 10.95 13.28
CA GLN A 24 -20.53 11.38 13.79
C GLN A 24 -21.71 10.61 13.19
N ASN A 25 -21.55 10.13 11.96
CA ASN A 25 -22.59 9.35 11.29
C ASN A 25 -22.50 7.86 11.64
N GLY A 26 -21.31 7.34 11.95
CA GLY A 26 -21.08 5.97 12.42
C GLY A 26 -21.63 5.72 13.82
N GLU A 27 -21.45 6.67 14.75
CA GLU A 27 -22.04 6.58 16.10
C GLU A 27 -23.55 6.38 16.06
N LYS A 28 -24.27 7.16 15.24
CA LYS A 28 -25.73 7.06 15.09
C LYS A 28 -26.21 5.69 14.57
N SER A 29 -25.38 4.99 13.79
CA SER A 29 -25.67 3.64 13.30
C SER A 29 -25.31 2.57 14.33
N SER A 30 -24.21 2.77 15.07
CA SER A 30 -23.73 1.83 16.08
C SER A 30 -24.61 1.82 17.34
N GLU A 31 -25.16 2.97 17.72
CA GLU A 31 -26.08 3.14 18.85
C GLU A 31 -27.39 2.35 18.64
N LYS A 32 -27.88 2.26 17.40
CA LYS A 32 -29.04 1.42 17.03
C LYS A 32 -28.75 -0.07 17.09
N THR A 33 -27.53 -0.50 16.76
CA THR A 33 -27.13 -1.91 16.78
C THR A 33 -26.82 -2.41 18.20
N ALA A 34 -26.28 -1.54 19.06
CA ALA A 34 -25.94 -1.88 20.44
C ALA A 34 -27.17 -2.21 21.31
N LEU A 35 -28.36 -1.69 20.96
CA LEU A 35 -29.62 -1.96 21.65
C LEU A 35 -30.11 -3.43 21.48
N ASN A 36 -29.58 -4.18 20.50
CA ASN A 36 -30.06 -5.52 20.14
C ASN A 36 -29.06 -6.65 20.46
N GLN A 37 -27.93 -6.37 21.11
CA GLN A 37 -26.90 -7.39 21.39
C GLN A 37 -27.06 -7.99 22.79
N PRO A 38 -26.80 -9.31 22.96
CA PRO A 38 -26.83 -9.95 24.27
C PRO A 38 -25.80 -9.32 25.22
N PRO A 39 -26.03 -9.37 26.54
CA PRO A 39 -25.12 -8.77 27.51
C PRO A 39 -23.74 -9.46 27.47
N ILE A 40 -22.73 -8.70 27.02
CA ILE A 40 -21.34 -9.15 26.96
C ILE A 40 -20.74 -9.05 28.37
N THR A 41 -20.04 -10.09 28.81
CA THR A 41 -19.36 -10.05 30.12
C THR A 41 -18.24 -8.99 30.12
N PRO A 42 -18.06 -8.22 31.22
CA PRO A 42 -16.99 -7.22 31.32
C PRO A 42 -15.59 -7.80 31.07
N ARG A 43 -15.38 -9.06 31.47
CA ARG A 43 -14.13 -9.79 31.26
C ARG A 43 -13.83 -10.06 29.78
N ALA A 44 -14.81 -10.56 29.02
CA ALA A 44 -14.62 -10.82 27.59
C ALA A 44 -14.31 -9.51 26.82
N LYS A 45 -14.97 -8.41 27.20
CA LYS A 45 -14.70 -7.08 26.63
C LYS A 45 -13.28 -6.58 26.95
N ALA A 46 -12.80 -6.81 28.18
CA ALA A 46 -11.44 -6.43 28.59
C ALA A 46 -10.37 -7.24 27.85
N GLU A 47 -10.54 -8.56 27.74
CA GLU A 47 -9.63 -9.45 26.98
C GLU A 47 -9.60 -9.08 25.49
N ALA A 48 -10.76 -8.77 24.90
CA ALA A 48 -10.85 -8.31 23.52
C ALA A 48 -10.15 -6.96 23.28
N SER A 49 -10.32 -6.00 24.19
CA SER A 49 -9.64 -4.72 24.11
C SER A 49 -8.13 -4.85 24.29
N GLN A 50 -7.67 -5.73 25.19
CA GLN A 50 -6.24 -5.94 25.42
C GLN A 50 -5.57 -6.53 24.17
N PHE A 51 -6.17 -7.57 23.59
CA PHE A 51 -5.70 -8.16 22.33
C PHE A 51 -5.63 -7.11 21.21
N THR A 52 -6.72 -6.36 21.03
CA THR A 52 -6.82 -5.35 19.97
C THR A 52 -5.71 -4.30 20.12
N ARG A 53 -5.50 -3.77 21.33
CA ARG A 53 -4.43 -2.79 21.59
C ARG A 53 -3.05 -3.38 21.33
N LEU A 54 -2.79 -4.60 21.77
CA LEU A 54 -1.50 -5.26 21.57
C LEU A 54 -1.20 -5.47 20.08
N PHE A 55 -2.15 -6.02 19.33
CA PHE A 55 -2.00 -6.25 17.90
C PHE A 55 -1.83 -4.93 17.13
N LEU A 56 -2.68 -3.94 17.39
CA LEU A 56 -2.60 -2.64 16.72
C LEU A 56 -1.30 -1.89 17.04
N THR A 57 -0.76 -2.05 18.25
CA THR A 57 0.56 -1.48 18.61
C THR A 57 1.65 -2.07 17.73
N VAL A 58 1.72 -3.40 17.62
CA VAL A 58 2.68 -4.08 16.75
C VAL A 58 2.48 -3.68 15.29
N TYR A 59 1.23 -3.66 14.82
CA TYR A 59 0.87 -3.26 13.46
C TYR A 59 1.36 -1.84 13.13
N CYS A 60 1.16 -0.87 14.03
CA CYS A 60 1.62 0.49 13.84
C CYS A 60 3.15 0.61 13.80
N LEU A 61 3.87 -0.16 14.64
CA LEU A 61 5.33 -0.18 14.61
C LEU A 61 5.87 -0.76 13.29
N VAL A 62 5.27 -1.85 12.83
CA VAL A 62 5.64 -2.54 11.60
C VAL A 62 5.35 -1.65 10.38
N MET A 63 4.13 -1.13 10.26
CA MET A 63 3.80 -0.21 9.16
C MET A 63 4.60 1.08 9.23
N GLY A 64 4.84 1.60 10.43
CA GLY A 64 5.68 2.78 10.64
C GLY A 64 7.10 2.58 10.11
N SER A 65 7.68 1.39 10.33
CA SER A 65 9.02 1.05 9.84
C SER A 65 9.12 1.05 8.31
N ASP A 66 8.06 0.69 7.60
CA ASP A 66 8.01 0.72 6.14
C ASP A 66 7.84 2.15 5.62
N TRP A 67 6.85 2.86 6.17
CA TRP A 67 6.51 4.22 5.73
C TRP A 67 7.60 5.25 6.01
N LEU A 68 8.42 5.06 7.05
CA LEU A 68 9.55 5.96 7.34
C LEU A 68 10.60 5.98 6.23
N GLN A 69 10.79 4.87 5.53
CA GLN A 69 11.79 4.76 4.46
C GLN A 69 11.26 5.38 3.16
N GLY A 70 9.96 5.24 2.91
CA GLY A 70 9.28 5.61 1.65
C GLY A 70 9.77 6.89 0.98
N PRO A 71 9.80 8.05 1.69
CA PRO A 71 10.19 9.33 1.09
C PRO A 71 11.63 9.38 0.58
N TYR A 72 12.54 8.63 1.23
CA TYR A 72 13.98 8.80 1.05
C TYR A 72 14.65 7.68 0.26
N VAL A 73 13.96 6.57 -0.04
CA VAL A 73 14.57 5.41 -0.73
C VAL A 73 15.28 5.78 -2.03
N TYR A 74 14.63 6.54 -2.92
CA TYR A 74 15.26 6.98 -4.17
C TYR A 74 16.44 7.91 -3.88
N SER A 75 16.22 8.93 -3.06
CA SER A 75 17.22 9.96 -2.76
C SER A 75 18.46 9.45 -2.02
N LEU A 76 18.29 8.44 -1.16
CA LEU A 76 19.40 7.80 -0.46
C LEU A 76 20.35 7.14 -1.46
N TYR A 77 19.80 6.37 -2.40
CA TYR A 77 20.60 5.68 -3.41
C TYR A 77 21.18 6.61 -4.46
N ARG A 78 20.38 7.57 -4.96
CA ARG A 78 20.79 8.46 -6.04
C ARG A 78 21.67 9.61 -5.57
N ASP A 79 21.28 10.29 -4.49
CA ASP A 79 21.91 11.54 -4.05
C ASP A 79 23.00 11.30 -3.01
N GLU A 80 22.75 10.46 -2.01
CA GLU A 80 23.69 10.27 -0.90
C GLU A 80 24.74 9.18 -1.19
N LEU A 81 24.36 8.07 -1.83
CA LEU A 81 25.29 7.03 -2.27
C LEU A 81 25.86 7.28 -3.68
N GLY A 82 25.36 8.29 -4.39
CA GLY A 82 25.86 8.68 -5.72
C GLY A 82 25.70 7.61 -6.81
N LEU A 83 24.74 6.69 -6.67
CA LEU A 83 24.54 5.62 -7.64
C LEU A 83 23.89 6.14 -8.92
N LYS A 84 24.23 5.51 -10.05
CA LYS A 84 23.56 5.74 -11.34
C LYS A 84 22.09 5.37 -11.26
N GLU A 85 21.23 6.09 -11.97
CA GLU A 85 19.78 5.88 -11.92
C GLU A 85 19.38 4.49 -12.43
N THR A 86 20.15 3.94 -13.37
CA THR A 86 20.00 2.55 -13.84
C THR A 86 20.22 1.52 -12.73
N ILE A 87 21.19 1.75 -11.84
CA ILE A 87 21.45 0.87 -10.69
C ILE A 87 20.34 1.05 -9.65
N VAL A 88 19.88 2.29 -9.41
CA VAL A 88 18.74 2.55 -8.51
C VAL A 88 17.49 1.81 -9.00
N ALA A 89 17.17 1.89 -10.29
CA ALA A 89 16.05 1.15 -10.88
C ALA A 89 16.21 -0.37 -10.74
N ALA A 90 17.41 -0.91 -10.94
CA ALA A 90 17.68 -2.33 -10.73
C ALA A 90 17.49 -2.75 -9.26
N LEU A 91 17.85 -1.89 -8.29
CA LEU A 91 17.62 -2.12 -6.86
C LEU A 91 16.12 -2.15 -6.52
N PHE A 92 15.33 -1.22 -7.06
CA PHE A 92 13.86 -1.24 -6.92
C PHE A 92 13.25 -2.49 -7.57
N THR A 93 13.67 -2.82 -8.79
CA THR A 93 13.22 -4.01 -9.53
C THR A 93 13.50 -5.29 -8.74
N THR A 94 14.69 -5.40 -8.14
CA THR A 94 15.06 -6.54 -7.29
C THR A 94 14.14 -6.67 -6.09
N GLY A 95 13.82 -5.55 -5.42
CA GLY A 95 12.88 -5.54 -4.30
C GLY A 95 11.48 -6.01 -4.70
N PHE A 96 10.93 -5.45 -5.78
CA PHE A 96 9.62 -5.84 -6.31
C PHE A 96 9.59 -7.30 -6.76
N LEU A 97 10.61 -7.77 -7.47
CA LEU A 97 10.69 -9.15 -7.95
C LEU A 97 10.82 -10.14 -6.78
N SER A 98 11.68 -9.84 -5.80
CA SER A 98 11.81 -10.65 -4.59
C SER A 98 10.51 -10.72 -3.80
N GLY A 99 9.79 -9.59 -3.64
CA GLY A 99 8.46 -9.56 -3.04
C GLY A 99 7.45 -10.40 -3.82
N GLY A 100 7.38 -10.22 -5.13
CA GLY A 100 6.48 -10.99 -6.00
C GLY A 100 6.72 -12.51 -5.92
N ILE A 101 7.97 -12.95 -5.93
CA ILE A 101 8.33 -14.38 -5.83
C ILE A 101 8.06 -14.91 -4.42
N SER A 102 8.54 -14.21 -3.39
CA SER A 102 8.37 -14.65 -2.00
C SER A 102 6.90 -14.73 -1.57
N GLY A 103 6.04 -13.85 -2.10
CA GLY A 103 4.60 -13.86 -1.81
C GLY A 103 3.91 -15.20 -2.09
N TYR A 104 4.39 -16.00 -3.04
CA TYR A 104 3.86 -17.34 -3.31
C TYR A 104 4.18 -18.36 -2.22
N PHE A 105 5.32 -18.20 -1.55
CA PHE A 105 5.84 -19.18 -0.57
C PHE A 105 5.54 -18.77 0.87
N VAL A 106 5.42 -17.47 1.14
CA VAL A 106 5.27 -16.91 2.49
C VAL A 106 4.03 -17.46 3.22
N GLY A 107 2.90 -17.62 2.54
CA GLY A 107 1.68 -18.17 3.15
C GLY A 107 1.89 -19.60 3.66
N HIS A 108 2.40 -20.48 2.79
CA HIS A 108 2.71 -21.87 3.17
C HIS A 108 3.81 -21.94 4.24
N PHE A 109 4.81 -21.07 4.19
CA PHE A 109 5.83 -20.98 5.22
C PHE A 109 5.23 -20.61 6.58
N ALA A 110 4.38 -19.57 6.64
CA ALA A 110 3.74 -19.11 7.87
C ALA A 110 2.81 -20.18 8.46
N ASP A 111 2.09 -20.91 7.62
CA ASP A 111 1.19 -21.97 8.08
C ASP A 111 1.95 -23.19 8.60
N ARG A 112 3.07 -23.58 7.95
CA ARG A 112 3.85 -24.78 8.33
C ARG A 112 4.78 -24.55 9.52
N TYR A 113 5.47 -23.41 9.56
CA TYR A 113 6.50 -23.14 10.56
C TYR A 113 6.02 -22.25 11.73
N GLY A 114 4.82 -21.68 11.61
CA GLY A 114 4.22 -20.82 12.63
C GLY A 114 4.13 -19.36 12.16
N ARG A 115 2.98 -18.73 12.39
CA ARG A 115 2.70 -17.36 11.94
C ARG A 115 3.43 -16.33 12.82
N LYS A 116 3.66 -16.61 14.12
CA LYS A 116 4.50 -15.74 14.97
C LYS A 116 5.95 -15.80 14.51
N VAL A 117 6.51 -16.99 14.23
CA VAL A 117 7.85 -17.12 13.65
C VAL A 117 7.97 -16.32 12.35
N ALA A 118 6.98 -16.39 11.46
CA ALA A 118 6.99 -15.59 10.21
C ALA A 118 7.04 -14.08 10.48
N CYS A 119 6.32 -13.57 11.49
CA CYS A 119 6.39 -12.16 11.90
C CYS A 119 7.75 -11.78 12.52
N LEU A 120 8.41 -12.69 13.24
CA LEU A 120 9.76 -12.47 13.76
C LEU A 120 10.81 -12.47 12.64
N VAL A 121 10.69 -13.38 11.67
CA VAL A 121 11.51 -13.42 10.45
C VAL A 121 11.36 -12.11 9.69
N PHE A 122 10.14 -11.57 9.58
CA PHE A 122 9.92 -10.24 9.02
C PHE A 122 10.79 -9.18 9.70
N CYS A 123 10.73 -9.07 11.04
CA CYS A 123 11.49 -8.03 11.75
C CYS A 123 13.00 -8.15 11.53
N VAL A 124 13.54 -9.38 11.54
CA VAL A 124 14.98 -9.64 11.30
C VAL A 124 15.36 -9.30 9.87
N THR A 125 14.65 -9.85 8.89
CA THR A 125 14.94 -9.65 7.46
C THR A 125 14.83 -8.18 7.06
N TYR A 126 13.85 -7.46 7.59
CA TYR A 126 13.67 -6.04 7.28
C TYR A 126 14.69 -5.16 7.98
N SER A 127 15.13 -5.53 9.18
CA SER A 127 16.26 -4.87 9.86
C SER A 127 17.56 -5.05 9.08
N VAL A 128 17.83 -6.26 8.57
CA VAL A 128 18.99 -6.53 7.69
C VAL A 128 18.93 -5.66 6.43
N ALA A 129 17.75 -5.52 5.82
CA ALA A 129 17.55 -4.61 4.69
C ALA A 129 17.88 -3.15 5.07
N CYS A 130 17.45 -2.67 6.22
CA CYS A 130 17.79 -1.33 6.72
C CYS A 130 19.30 -1.16 6.93
N PHE A 131 19.96 -2.10 7.64
CA PHE A 131 21.40 -2.03 7.90
C PHE A 131 22.26 -2.15 6.65
N SER A 132 21.79 -2.86 5.61
CA SER A 132 22.51 -2.96 4.34
C SER A 132 22.80 -1.59 3.71
N THR A 133 21.94 -0.60 3.98
CA THR A 133 22.09 0.77 3.46
C THR A 133 23.27 1.53 4.05
N LEU A 134 23.82 1.06 5.18
CA LEU A 134 25.03 1.62 5.78
C LEU A 134 26.30 1.20 5.03
N ILE A 135 26.25 0.05 4.33
CA ILE A 135 27.40 -0.51 3.62
C ILE A 135 27.42 0.09 2.20
N PRO A 136 28.42 0.90 1.83
CA PRO A 136 28.51 1.55 0.53
C PRO A 136 29.01 0.56 -0.55
N SER A 137 28.38 -0.62 -0.65
CA SER A 137 28.70 -1.62 -1.67
C SER A 137 27.44 -2.05 -2.40
N VAL A 138 27.48 -1.97 -3.73
CA VAL A 138 26.33 -2.30 -4.59
C VAL A 138 25.81 -3.73 -4.33
N PRO A 139 26.66 -4.77 -4.19
CA PRO A 139 26.18 -6.12 -3.88
C PRO A 139 25.42 -6.22 -2.54
N ALA A 140 25.89 -5.51 -1.49
CA ALA A 140 25.19 -5.50 -0.20
C ALA A 140 23.82 -4.82 -0.31
N LEU A 141 23.69 -3.77 -1.12
CA LEU A 141 22.40 -3.11 -1.37
C LEU A 141 21.43 -4.02 -2.11
N PHE A 142 21.90 -4.79 -3.10
CA PHE A 142 21.08 -5.79 -3.78
C PHE A 142 20.62 -6.88 -2.81
N PHE A 143 21.53 -7.38 -1.96
CA PHE A 143 21.19 -8.34 -0.92
C PHE A 143 20.13 -7.78 0.03
N GLY A 144 20.32 -6.54 0.51
CA GLY A 144 19.33 -5.84 1.31
C GLY A 144 17.97 -5.72 0.64
N ARG A 145 17.92 -5.45 -0.67
CA ARG A 145 16.67 -5.37 -1.44
C ARG A 145 15.97 -6.71 -1.60
N VAL A 146 16.72 -7.81 -1.74
CA VAL A 146 16.13 -9.16 -1.73
C VAL A 146 15.41 -9.41 -0.40
N PHE A 147 16.08 -9.12 0.72
CA PHE A 147 15.47 -9.24 2.05
C PHE A 147 14.29 -8.29 2.23
N GLY A 148 14.39 -7.03 1.80
CA GLY A 148 13.29 -6.07 1.85
C GLY A 148 12.05 -6.53 1.09
N GLY A 149 12.23 -7.14 -0.10
CA GLY A 149 11.15 -7.75 -0.85
C GLY A 149 10.48 -8.91 -0.10
N LEU A 150 11.28 -9.83 0.44
CA LEU A 150 10.79 -10.94 1.28
C LEU A 150 9.99 -10.43 2.50
N SER A 151 10.53 -9.41 3.18
CA SER A 151 9.87 -8.78 4.32
C SER A 151 8.54 -8.16 3.92
N THR A 152 8.46 -7.46 2.78
CA THR A 152 7.21 -6.85 2.30
C THR A 152 6.10 -7.90 2.16
N SER A 153 6.43 -9.06 1.61
CA SER A 153 5.48 -10.19 1.50
C SER A 153 5.01 -10.73 2.85
N LEU A 154 5.93 -10.86 3.81
CA LEU A 154 5.61 -11.26 5.18
C LEU A 154 4.75 -10.21 5.90
N MET A 155 5.02 -8.92 5.70
CA MET A 155 4.31 -7.81 6.33
C MET A 155 2.81 -7.85 6.04
N TYR A 156 2.45 -7.97 4.76
CA TYR A 156 1.05 -7.96 4.34
C TYR A 156 0.34 -9.30 4.50
N SER A 157 1.07 -10.42 4.61
CA SER A 157 0.45 -11.76 4.72
C SER A 157 0.45 -12.32 6.15
N ALA A 158 1.61 -12.35 6.80
CA ALA A 158 1.78 -13.11 8.05
C ALA A 158 1.08 -12.45 9.24
N PHE A 159 1.16 -11.11 9.35
CA PHE A 159 0.54 -10.35 10.45
C PHE A 159 -0.99 -10.45 10.43
N GLU A 160 -1.58 -10.29 9.25
CA GLU A 160 -3.02 -10.43 9.06
C GLU A 160 -3.47 -11.87 9.35
N SER A 161 -2.74 -12.86 8.84
CA SER A 161 -3.02 -14.27 9.09
C SER A 161 -2.96 -14.60 10.60
N TRP A 162 -1.94 -14.13 11.31
CA TRP A 162 -1.83 -14.34 12.75
C TRP A 162 -3.03 -13.72 13.50
N MET A 163 -3.44 -12.51 13.12
CA MET A 163 -4.58 -11.79 13.70
C MET A 163 -5.88 -12.55 13.53
N VAL A 164 -6.18 -13.00 12.31
CA VAL A 164 -7.43 -13.72 11.99
C VAL A 164 -7.52 -15.03 12.78
N THR A 165 -6.45 -15.82 12.85
CA THR A 165 -6.45 -17.07 13.62
C THR A 165 -6.66 -16.82 15.11
N GLU A 166 -5.96 -15.83 15.68
CA GLU A 166 -6.07 -15.54 17.09
C GLU A 166 -7.45 -14.95 17.45
N TYR A 167 -8.04 -14.16 16.55
CA TYR A 167 -9.39 -13.63 16.67
C TYR A 167 -10.44 -14.75 16.79
N HIS A 168 -10.37 -15.76 15.91
CA HIS A 168 -11.28 -16.90 15.96
C HIS A 168 -11.02 -17.83 17.14
N LYS A 169 -9.75 -18.07 17.48
CA LYS A 169 -9.36 -18.90 18.64
C LYS A 169 -9.92 -18.36 19.95
N ARG A 170 -9.99 -17.03 20.09
CA ARG A 170 -10.53 -16.36 21.28
C ARG A 170 -12.04 -16.12 21.22
N GLN A 171 -12.72 -16.56 20.14
CA GLN A 171 -14.15 -16.35 19.92
C GLN A 171 -14.60 -14.89 20.11
N MET A 172 -13.82 -13.96 19.54
CA MET A 172 -13.99 -12.52 19.77
C MET A 172 -15.33 -11.97 19.27
N ASP A 173 -16.00 -12.68 18.37
CA ASP A 173 -17.37 -12.36 17.94
C ASP A 173 -18.35 -12.34 19.12
N ASN A 174 -18.13 -13.21 20.12
CA ASN A 174 -18.93 -13.27 21.35
C ASN A 174 -18.64 -12.10 22.30
N ALA A 175 -17.53 -11.38 22.11
CA ALA A 175 -17.13 -10.20 22.88
C ALA A 175 -17.62 -8.88 22.27
N GLY A 176 -18.43 -8.93 21.20
CA GLY A 176 -18.95 -7.76 20.48
C GLY A 176 -17.94 -7.06 19.58
N SER A 177 -16.76 -7.67 19.37
CA SER A 177 -15.81 -7.21 18.35
C SER A 177 -16.24 -7.76 16.99
N SER A 178 -15.95 -7.04 15.91
CA SER A 178 -16.15 -7.52 14.54
C SER A 178 -14.84 -7.49 13.77
N LEU A 179 -14.57 -8.55 13.02
CA LEU A 179 -13.37 -8.65 12.19
C LEU A 179 -13.30 -7.53 11.14
N SER A 180 -14.44 -7.19 10.52
CA SER A 180 -14.55 -6.05 9.61
C SER A 180 -14.24 -4.72 10.30
N GLY A 181 -14.67 -4.54 11.55
CA GLY A 181 -14.31 -3.37 12.36
C GLY A 181 -12.81 -3.29 12.62
N MET A 182 -12.15 -4.42 12.92
CA MET A 182 -10.69 -4.49 13.09
C MET A 182 -9.96 -4.05 11.82
N TYR A 183 -10.34 -4.57 10.65
CA TYR A 183 -9.77 -4.17 9.36
C TYR A 183 -9.97 -2.67 9.06
N GLY A 184 -11.13 -2.11 9.42
CA GLY A 184 -11.39 -0.67 9.31
C GLY A 184 -10.46 0.17 10.17
N VAL A 185 -10.24 -0.24 11.43
CA VAL A 185 -9.29 0.42 12.35
C VAL A 185 -7.85 0.30 11.83
N MET A 186 -7.43 -0.88 11.38
CA MET A 186 -6.10 -1.10 10.80
C MET A 186 -5.85 -0.18 9.60
N THR A 187 -6.81 -0.08 8.68
CA THR A 187 -6.69 0.77 7.48
C THR A 187 -6.56 2.25 7.85
N THR A 188 -7.36 2.71 8.82
CA THR A 188 -7.32 4.08 9.33
C THR A 188 -5.97 4.38 9.99
N LEU A 189 -5.51 3.49 10.88
CA LEU A 189 -4.23 3.64 11.55
C LEU A 189 -3.06 3.60 10.58
N ASN A 190 -3.10 2.73 9.56
CA ASN A 190 -2.06 2.68 8.53
C ASN A 190 -1.94 4.04 7.80
N SER A 191 -3.07 4.67 7.47
CA SER A 191 -3.08 5.99 6.83
C SER A 191 -2.48 7.07 7.74
N ILE A 192 -2.86 7.08 9.01
CA ILE A 192 -2.31 8.03 10.01
C ILE A 192 -0.81 7.81 10.18
N VAL A 193 -0.38 6.56 10.36
CA VAL A 193 1.02 6.18 10.52
C VAL A 193 1.82 6.59 9.27
N ALA A 194 1.31 6.40 8.07
CA ALA A 194 1.99 6.82 6.84
C ALA A 194 2.23 8.34 6.79
N ILE A 195 1.23 9.14 7.16
CA ILE A 195 1.33 10.61 7.22
C ILE A 195 2.35 11.03 8.29
N VAL A 196 2.26 10.48 9.51
CA VAL A 196 3.15 10.79 10.62
C VAL A 196 4.60 10.36 10.30
N SER A 197 4.80 9.21 9.68
CA SER A 197 6.12 8.73 9.24
C SER A 197 6.74 9.69 8.21
N GLY A 198 5.96 10.22 7.27
CA GLY A 198 6.44 11.24 6.34
C GLY A 198 6.99 12.47 7.06
N VAL A 199 6.22 13.05 7.98
CA VAL A 199 6.63 14.23 8.78
C VAL A 199 7.84 13.91 9.68
N PHE A 200 7.82 12.75 10.36
CA PHE A 200 8.90 12.36 11.26
C PHE A 200 10.21 12.08 10.53
N SER A 201 10.14 11.45 9.34
CA SER A 201 11.31 11.21 8.50
C SER A 201 11.93 12.53 8.03
N GLU A 202 11.11 13.53 7.67
CA GLU A 202 11.60 14.87 7.31
C GLU A 202 12.33 15.52 8.48
N TRP A 203 11.72 15.54 9.66
CA TRP A 203 12.34 16.09 10.86
C TRP A 203 13.67 15.40 11.16
N LEU A 204 13.73 14.07 11.03
CA LEU A 204 14.92 13.28 11.31
C LEU A 204 16.06 13.57 10.33
N VAL A 205 15.77 13.70 9.03
CA VAL A 205 16.77 14.07 8.02
C VAL A 205 17.27 15.50 8.23
N ASN A 206 16.38 16.44 8.58
CA ASN A 206 16.78 17.82 8.88
C ASN A 206 17.65 17.93 10.13
N PHE A 207 17.38 17.11 11.15
CA PHE A 207 18.18 17.07 12.38
C PHE A 207 19.55 16.42 12.18
N THR A 208 19.59 15.28 11.47
CA THR A 208 20.81 14.46 11.32
C THR A 208 21.64 14.80 10.08
N ASN A 209 21.09 15.57 9.13
CA ASN A 209 21.65 15.88 7.82
C ASN A 209 22.03 14.63 6.99
N THR A 210 21.41 13.47 7.26
CA THR A 210 21.59 12.23 6.48
C THR A 210 20.26 11.58 6.14
N LYS A 211 20.12 11.15 4.88
CA LYS A 211 18.95 10.42 4.38
C LYS A 211 18.95 8.95 4.84
N ARG A 212 19.99 8.49 5.55
CA ARG A 212 20.06 7.17 6.21
C ARG A 212 19.28 7.12 7.52
N ALA A 213 19.08 8.26 8.18
CA ALA A 213 18.49 8.27 9.52
C ALA A 213 17.08 7.65 9.56
N PRO A 214 16.17 7.87 8.60
CA PRO A 214 14.87 7.19 8.57
C PRO A 214 14.98 5.66 8.52
N PHE A 215 15.98 5.11 7.83
CA PHE A 215 16.23 3.67 7.78
C PHE A 215 16.67 3.12 9.13
N MET A 216 17.48 3.88 9.88
CA MET A 216 17.89 3.48 11.23
C MET A 216 16.75 3.59 12.22
N ALA A 217 15.90 4.63 12.11
CA ALA A 217 14.67 4.72 12.89
C ALA A 217 13.73 3.54 12.61
N SER A 218 13.59 3.11 11.35
CA SER A 218 12.86 1.90 10.99
C SER A 218 13.42 0.65 11.66
N ALA A 219 14.75 0.47 11.67
CA ALA A 219 15.39 -0.64 12.38
C ALA A 219 15.06 -0.64 13.89
N ILE A 220 15.02 0.54 14.53
CA ILE A 220 14.62 0.66 15.95
C ILE A 220 13.16 0.24 16.15
N LEU A 221 12.24 0.69 15.29
CA LEU A 221 10.82 0.27 15.36
C LEU A 221 10.68 -1.24 15.19
N LEU A 222 11.45 -1.85 14.29
CA LEU A 222 11.46 -3.30 14.04
C LEU A 222 12.00 -4.09 15.23
N VAL A 223 13.05 -3.61 15.89
CA VAL A 223 13.58 -4.22 17.11
C VAL A 223 12.55 -4.16 18.24
N MET A 224 11.87 -3.03 18.41
CA MET A 224 10.79 -2.92 19.39
C MET A 224 9.63 -3.87 19.07
N ALA A 225 9.19 -3.93 17.82
CA ALA A 225 8.16 -4.87 17.37
C ALA A 225 8.58 -6.32 17.60
N PHE A 226 9.83 -6.66 17.29
CA PHE A 226 10.40 -8.00 17.53
C PHE A 226 10.29 -8.41 19.00
N TRP A 227 10.70 -7.55 19.93
CA TRP A 227 10.62 -7.84 21.36
C TRP A 227 9.18 -7.98 21.85
N ILE A 228 8.28 -7.11 21.40
CA ILE A 228 6.86 -7.19 21.76
C ILE A 228 6.25 -8.49 21.24
N ILE A 229 6.49 -8.85 19.97
CA ILE A 229 6.00 -10.11 19.39
C ILE A 229 6.59 -11.30 20.13
N LEU A 230 7.90 -11.29 20.38
CA LEU A 230 8.59 -12.41 21.03
C LEU A 230 8.00 -12.70 22.42
N LEU A 231 7.77 -11.67 23.22
CA LEU A 231 7.32 -11.78 24.60
C LEU A 231 5.80 -11.91 24.75
N CYS A 232 5.02 -11.25 23.90
CA CYS A 232 3.57 -11.12 24.10
C CYS A 232 2.73 -11.98 23.17
N TRP A 233 3.27 -12.46 22.05
CA TRP A 233 2.50 -13.28 21.10
C TRP A 233 2.69 -14.76 21.38
N THR A 234 1.61 -15.52 21.26
CA THR A 234 1.65 -16.98 21.24
C THR A 234 1.83 -17.49 19.82
N GLU A 235 2.50 -18.62 19.67
CA GLU A 235 2.58 -19.28 18.37
C GLU A 235 1.20 -19.79 17.96
N ASN A 236 0.82 -19.52 16.71
CA ASN A 236 -0.36 -20.09 16.11
C ASN A 236 -0.04 -20.56 14.69
N TYR A 237 -0.73 -21.62 14.28
CA TYR A 237 -0.53 -22.28 13.01
C TYR A 237 -1.81 -22.12 12.18
N GLY A 238 -1.67 -22.11 10.86
CA GLY A 238 -2.83 -22.34 10.01
C GLY A 238 -3.36 -23.74 10.28
N ASP A 239 -4.68 -23.91 10.37
CA ASP A 239 -5.33 -25.21 10.55
C ASP A 239 -4.92 -26.17 9.41
N SER A 240 -3.78 -26.85 9.59
CA SER A 240 -3.30 -27.88 8.67
C SER A 240 -4.10 -29.18 8.83
N HIS A 241 -5.09 -29.20 9.75
CA HIS A 241 -5.83 -30.39 10.17
C HIS A 241 -7.34 -30.35 9.93
N LYS A 242 -7.87 -29.29 9.29
CA LYS A 242 -9.07 -29.44 8.49
C LYS A 242 -8.62 -29.38 7.06
N THR A 243 -8.59 -30.54 6.42
CA THR A 243 -8.54 -30.69 4.97
C THR A 243 -9.60 -29.77 4.38
N SER A 244 -9.19 -28.53 4.12
CA SER A 244 -9.95 -27.58 3.34
C SER A 244 -9.97 -28.22 1.97
N GLU A 245 -11.14 -28.73 1.63
CA GLU A 245 -11.65 -28.90 0.29
C GLU A 245 -10.60 -28.47 -0.73
N THR A 246 -9.82 -29.45 -1.20
CA THR A 246 -9.06 -29.35 -2.43
C THR A 246 -10.00 -28.69 -3.40
N SER A 247 -9.75 -27.43 -3.79
CA SER A 247 -10.69 -26.70 -4.63
C SER A 247 -10.96 -27.59 -5.83
N THR A 248 -12.18 -28.14 -5.89
CA THR A 248 -12.60 -29.22 -6.79
C THR A 248 -12.61 -28.78 -8.24
N VAL A 249 -12.34 -27.50 -8.48
CA VAL A 249 -12.21 -26.90 -9.79
C VAL A 249 -10.81 -27.21 -10.36
N PRO A 250 -10.70 -28.04 -11.41
CA PRO A 250 -9.44 -28.35 -12.04
C PRO A 250 -8.76 -27.06 -12.54
N PRO A 251 -7.41 -27.00 -12.57
CA PRO A 251 -6.67 -25.81 -13.00
C PRO A 251 -7.05 -25.31 -14.41
N LYS A 252 -7.61 -26.19 -15.24
CA LYS A 252 -8.10 -25.87 -16.59
C LYS A 252 -9.33 -24.96 -16.58
N ASP A 253 -10.20 -25.05 -15.59
CA ASP A 253 -11.44 -24.25 -15.54
C ASP A 253 -11.20 -22.82 -15.07
N ALA A 254 -10.23 -22.59 -14.17
CA ALA A 254 -9.84 -21.23 -13.76
C ALA A 254 -9.14 -20.46 -14.90
N LEU A 255 -8.26 -21.13 -15.65
CA LEU A 255 -7.62 -20.56 -16.85
C LEU A 255 -8.65 -20.27 -17.94
N LYS A 256 -9.56 -21.21 -18.19
CA LYS A 256 -10.64 -21.01 -19.17
C LYS A 256 -11.54 -19.85 -18.76
N THR A 257 -11.94 -19.76 -17.49
CA THR A 257 -12.78 -18.67 -16.97
C THR A 257 -12.09 -17.32 -17.11
N PHE A 258 -10.78 -17.25 -16.79
CA PHE A 258 -9.99 -16.03 -16.90
C PHE A 258 -9.95 -15.47 -18.34
N PHE A 259 -9.73 -16.34 -19.34
CA PHE A 259 -9.67 -15.92 -20.74
C PHE A 259 -11.03 -15.81 -21.43
N THR A 260 -12.08 -16.43 -20.88
CA THR A 260 -13.42 -16.43 -21.49
C THR A 260 -14.27 -15.27 -20.98
N ASP A 261 -14.14 -14.89 -19.71
CA ASP A 261 -14.91 -13.78 -19.15
C ASP A 261 -14.26 -12.42 -19.45
N LYS A 262 -14.87 -11.69 -20.38
CA LYS A 262 -14.44 -10.34 -20.79
C LYS A 262 -14.39 -9.36 -19.61
N ARG A 263 -15.25 -9.51 -18.60
CA ARG A 263 -15.27 -8.63 -17.41
C ARG A 263 -14.06 -8.90 -16.52
N VAL A 264 -13.74 -10.18 -16.27
CA VAL A 264 -12.54 -10.58 -15.52
C VAL A 264 -11.27 -10.12 -16.23
N LEU A 265 -11.18 -10.32 -17.54
CA LEU A 265 -10.02 -9.90 -18.33
C LEU A 265 -9.86 -8.37 -18.33
N THR A 266 -10.94 -7.63 -18.53
CA THR A 266 -10.92 -6.15 -18.54
C THR A 266 -10.54 -5.60 -17.17
N LEU A 267 -11.09 -6.17 -16.08
CA LEU A 267 -10.73 -5.82 -14.70
C LEU A 267 -9.26 -6.15 -14.40
N GLY A 268 -8.77 -7.27 -14.93
CA GLY A 268 -7.39 -7.68 -14.79
C GLY A 268 -6.42 -6.76 -15.49
N LEU A 269 -6.73 -6.38 -16.74
CA LEU A 269 -5.95 -5.44 -17.53
C LEU A 269 -5.96 -4.05 -16.89
N ALA A 270 -7.11 -3.60 -16.38
CA ALA A 270 -7.24 -2.35 -15.64
C ALA A 270 -6.43 -2.34 -14.35
N SER A 271 -6.46 -3.44 -13.60
CA SER A 271 -5.62 -3.57 -12.41
C SER A 271 -4.14 -3.53 -12.78
N CYS A 272 -3.74 -4.22 -13.85
CA CYS A 272 -2.37 -4.24 -14.34
C CYS A 272 -1.86 -2.85 -14.73
N PHE A 273 -2.62 -2.09 -15.53
CA PHE A 273 -2.20 -0.76 -15.96
C PHE A 273 -2.23 0.27 -14.83
N PHE A 274 -3.25 0.25 -13.97
CA PHE A 274 -3.34 1.20 -12.86
C PHE A 274 -2.30 0.92 -11.77
N GLU A 275 -2.25 -0.31 -11.25
CA GLU A 275 -1.27 -0.69 -10.23
C GLU A 275 0.16 -0.61 -10.79
N GLY A 276 0.35 -0.94 -12.06
CA GLY A 276 1.65 -0.79 -12.74
C GLY A 276 2.09 0.67 -12.84
N SER A 277 1.18 1.57 -13.22
CA SER A 277 1.44 3.01 -13.24
C SER A 277 1.76 3.56 -11.85
N MET A 278 1.07 3.07 -10.82
CA MET A 278 1.34 3.43 -9.42
C MET A 278 2.75 2.99 -8.99
N TYR A 279 3.17 1.76 -9.29
CA TYR A 279 4.52 1.31 -8.95
C TYR A 279 5.62 2.08 -9.68
N LEU A 280 5.40 2.43 -10.96
CA LEU A 280 6.31 3.29 -11.70
C LEU A 280 6.34 4.70 -11.13
N PHE A 281 5.18 5.24 -10.73
CA PHE A 281 5.07 6.53 -10.07
C PHE A 281 5.91 6.58 -8.79
N VAL A 282 5.86 5.54 -7.93
CA VAL A 282 6.66 5.45 -6.70
C VAL A 282 8.17 5.60 -6.96
N PHE A 283 8.66 5.17 -8.11
CA PHE A 283 10.04 5.39 -8.52
C PHE A 283 10.29 6.80 -9.07
N PHE A 284 9.40 7.29 -9.93
CA PHE A 284 9.64 8.50 -10.74
C PHE A 284 9.21 9.82 -10.09
N TRP A 285 8.39 9.82 -9.03
CA TRP A 285 7.88 11.07 -8.44
C TRP A 285 9.02 11.96 -7.90
N THR A 286 10.03 11.37 -7.25
CA THR A 286 11.18 12.10 -6.68
C THR A 286 12.01 12.77 -7.78
N PRO A 287 12.51 12.05 -8.81
CA PRO A 287 13.24 12.70 -9.89
C PRO A 287 12.37 13.64 -10.74
N ALA A 288 11.05 13.42 -10.82
CA ALA A 288 10.13 14.35 -11.49
C ALA A 288 10.07 15.70 -10.79
N LEU A 289 9.81 15.71 -9.47
CA LEU A 289 9.74 16.94 -8.69
C LEU A 289 11.08 17.65 -8.60
N LYS A 290 12.19 16.91 -8.43
CA LYS A 290 13.53 17.49 -8.47
C LYS A 290 13.85 18.16 -9.81
N ALA A 291 13.42 17.59 -10.93
CA ALA A 291 13.60 18.23 -12.22
C ALA A 291 12.77 19.51 -12.37
N ALA A 292 11.54 19.53 -11.84
CA ALA A 292 10.69 20.72 -11.83
C ALA A 292 11.25 21.82 -10.91
N GLN A 293 11.79 21.45 -9.74
CA GLN A 293 12.47 22.35 -8.81
C GLN A 293 13.76 22.92 -9.41
N ALA A 294 14.58 22.09 -10.05
CA ALA A 294 15.80 22.55 -10.72
C ALA A 294 15.51 23.59 -11.82
N ALA A 295 14.37 23.47 -12.52
CA ALA A 295 13.92 24.47 -13.48
C ALA A 295 13.42 25.77 -12.83
N ALA A 296 12.89 25.69 -11.61
CA ALA A 296 12.34 26.81 -10.86
C ALA A 296 13.37 27.55 -9.98
N GLY A 297 14.52 26.92 -9.66
CA GLY A 297 15.56 27.51 -8.80
C GLY A 297 15.21 27.54 -7.30
N SER A 298 14.27 26.69 -6.86
CA SER A 298 13.75 26.62 -5.49
C SER A 298 14.75 25.97 -4.51
N PRO A 299 14.58 26.13 -3.18
CA PRO A 299 15.39 25.40 -2.18
C PRO A 299 15.19 23.87 -2.24
N GLU A 300 16.02 23.12 -1.49
CA GLU A 300 15.93 21.64 -1.45
C GLU A 300 14.53 21.18 -1.05
N LEU A 301 14.03 20.16 -1.76
CA LEU A 301 12.68 19.62 -1.59
C LEU A 301 12.54 18.88 -0.25
N PRO A 302 11.55 19.22 0.59
CA PRO A 302 11.24 18.47 1.80
C PRO A 302 10.50 17.17 1.44
N LEU A 303 11.27 16.15 1.05
CA LEU A 303 10.74 14.88 0.51
C LEU A 303 9.76 14.19 1.47
N GLY A 304 10.02 14.24 2.78
CA GLY A 304 9.13 13.64 3.79
C GLY A 304 7.79 14.39 3.90
N MET A 305 7.79 15.73 3.77
CA MET A 305 6.55 16.52 3.75
C MET A 305 5.74 16.30 2.47
N VAL A 306 6.42 16.22 1.32
CA VAL A 306 5.77 15.88 0.04
C VAL A 306 5.09 14.52 0.14
N PHE A 307 5.81 13.52 0.66
CA PHE A 307 5.28 12.18 0.89
C PHE A 307 4.10 12.18 1.87
N ALA A 308 4.16 12.96 2.96
CA ALA A 308 3.06 13.09 3.89
C ALA A 308 1.80 13.68 3.22
N CYS A 309 1.96 14.62 2.29
CA CYS A 309 0.86 15.15 1.48
C CYS A 309 0.27 14.09 0.53
N PHE A 310 1.11 13.25 -0.08
CA PHE A 310 0.65 12.12 -0.89
C PHE A 310 -0.20 11.16 -0.06
N MET A 311 0.30 10.73 1.11
CA MET A 311 -0.45 9.86 2.02
C MET A 311 -1.73 10.52 2.54
N GLY A 312 -1.71 11.83 2.80
CA GLY A 312 -2.90 12.62 3.10
C GLY A 312 -3.92 12.58 1.95
N SER A 313 -3.45 12.67 0.70
CA SER A 313 -4.30 12.59 -0.49
C SER A 313 -4.90 11.19 -0.68
N VAL A 314 -4.13 10.11 -0.46
CA VAL A 314 -4.63 8.72 -0.45
C VAL A 314 -5.75 8.55 0.58
N MET A 315 -5.55 9.07 1.79
CA MET A 315 -6.57 9.05 2.84
C MET A 315 -7.81 9.84 2.43
N ALA A 316 -7.65 11.05 1.90
CA ALA A 316 -8.75 11.88 1.41
C ALA A 316 -9.58 11.16 0.33
N GLY A 317 -8.91 10.51 -0.63
CA GLY A 317 -9.54 9.70 -1.67
C GLY A 317 -10.36 8.54 -1.09
N SER A 318 -9.78 7.79 -0.16
CA SER A 318 -10.47 6.67 0.51
C SER A 318 -11.72 7.13 1.27
N LEU A 319 -11.64 8.29 1.95
CA LEU A 319 -12.78 8.89 2.64
C LEU A 319 -13.84 9.41 1.65
N ALA A 320 -13.42 9.96 0.52
CA ALA A 320 -14.31 10.41 -0.55
C ALA A 320 -15.09 9.23 -1.17
N PHE A 321 -14.43 8.09 -1.40
CA PHE A 321 -15.09 6.85 -1.85
C PHE A 321 -16.27 6.47 -0.94
N ASN A 322 -16.04 6.41 0.37
CA ASN A 322 -17.08 6.06 1.35
C ASN A 322 -18.28 7.02 1.32
N LEU A 323 -18.04 8.31 1.08
CA LEU A 323 -19.12 9.28 0.96
C LEU A 323 -19.87 9.14 -0.37
N LEU A 324 -19.16 9.07 -1.49
CA LEU A 324 -19.73 9.07 -2.84
C LEU A 324 -20.49 7.79 -3.16
N VAL A 325 -19.94 6.64 -2.77
CA VAL A 325 -20.43 5.32 -3.17
C VAL A 325 -21.28 4.70 -2.06
N SER A 326 -20.74 4.59 -0.85
CA SER A 326 -21.42 3.88 0.23
C SER A 326 -22.59 4.69 0.81
N LYS A 327 -22.38 5.99 1.01
CA LYS A 327 -23.38 6.86 1.67
C LYS A 327 -24.38 7.45 0.69
N TYR A 328 -23.92 8.32 -0.21
CA TYR A 328 -24.82 9.07 -1.09
C TYR A 328 -25.22 8.26 -2.33
N LYS A 329 -24.57 7.12 -2.60
CA LYS A 329 -24.81 6.26 -3.77
C LYS A 329 -24.91 7.06 -5.08
N LEU A 330 -24.13 8.14 -5.19
CA LEU A 330 -24.21 9.09 -6.31
C LEU A 330 -23.66 8.46 -7.60
N ILE A 331 -22.71 7.54 -7.45
CA ILE A 331 -21.97 6.96 -8.57
C ILE A 331 -21.90 5.44 -8.38
N SER A 332 -22.11 4.68 -9.46
CA SER A 332 -21.90 3.23 -9.47
C SER A 332 -20.40 2.89 -9.44
N HIS A 333 -20.04 1.76 -8.81
CA HIS A 333 -18.64 1.34 -8.68
C HIS A 333 -17.88 1.29 -10.03
N PRO A 334 -18.46 0.76 -11.13
CA PRO A 334 -17.78 0.74 -12.43
C PRO A 334 -17.53 2.15 -12.99
N ARG A 335 -18.52 3.06 -12.89
CA ARG A 335 -18.37 4.44 -13.35
C ARG A 335 -17.31 5.19 -12.56
N LEU A 336 -17.22 4.94 -11.25
CA LEU A 336 -16.18 5.52 -10.43
C LEU A 336 -14.79 5.06 -10.88
N LEU A 337 -14.59 3.78 -11.18
CA LEU A 337 -13.31 3.28 -11.70
C LEU A 337 -12.94 3.93 -13.04
N THR A 338 -13.90 4.12 -13.95
CA THR A 338 -13.66 4.88 -15.20
C THR A 338 -13.20 6.31 -14.91
N ILE A 339 -13.87 7.01 -13.98
CA ILE A 339 -13.47 8.38 -13.59
C ILE A 339 -12.07 8.41 -12.98
N ILE A 340 -11.75 7.43 -12.12
CA ILE A 340 -10.42 7.27 -11.51
C ILE A 340 -9.36 7.11 -12.60
N PHE A 341 -9.58 6.23 -13.59
CA PHE A 341 -8.60 6.00 -14.67
C PHE A 341 -8.40 7.25 -15.54
N ALA A 342 -9.48 7.94 -15.91
CA ALA A 342 -9.40 9.18 -16.68
C ALA A 342 -8.70 10.32 -15.91
N THR A 343 -9.00 10.45 -14.62
CA THR A 343 -8.41 11.49 -13.76
C THR A 343 -6.93 11.20 -13.50
N ALA A 344 -6.58 9.94 -13.22
CA ALA A 344 -5.19 9.51 -13.06
C ALA A 344 -4.39 9.71 -14.37
N SER A 345 -4.96 9.35 -15.52
CA SER A 345 -4.36 9.61 -16.84
C SER A 345 -4.07 11.10 -17.06
N SER A 346 -5.05 11.95 -16.77
CA SER A 346 -4.92 13.40 -16.94
C SER A 346 -3.86 13.98 -16.00
N SER A 347 -3.81 13.53 -14.75
CA SER A 347 -2.83 13.99 -13.77
C SER A 347 -1.38 13.68 -14.20
N LEU A 348 -1.12 12.46 -14.70
CA LEU A 348 0.21 12.11 -15.22
C LEU A 348 0.55 12.90 -16.49
N LEU A 349 -0.42 13.13 -17.37
CA LEU A 349 -0.20 13.91 -18.59
C LEU A 349 0.18 15.37 -18.30
N VAL A 350 -0.50 16.01 -17.34
CA VAL A 350 -0.21 17.39 -16.93
C VAL A 350 1.25 17.54 -16.50
N THR A 351 1.81 16.55 -15.79
CA THR A 351 3.22 16.59 -15.34
C THR A 351 4.23 16.52 -16.47
N VAL A 352 3.83 16.02 -17.64
CA VAL A 352 4.69 15.99 -18.84
C VAL A 352 4.61 17.30 -19.61
N ILE A 353 3.40 17.87 -19.72
CA ILE A 353 3.15 19.09 -20.49
C ILE A 353 3.65 20.32 -19.74
N VAL A 354 3.45 20.36 -18.42
CA VAL A 354 3.69 21.56 -17.61
C VAL A 354 4.94 21.38 -16.75
N GLN A 355 5.95 22.21 -17.00
CA GLN A 355 7.20 22.25 -16.23
C GLN A 355 7.11 23.22 -15.04
N ASN A 356 6.07 23.07 -14.23
CA ASN A 356 5.86 23.89 -13.03
C ASN A 356 5.84 22.99 -11.79
N GLU A 357 6.63 23.33 -10.77
CA GLU A 357 6.77 22.57 -9.53
C GLU A 357 5.42 22.39 -8.82
N ALA A 358 4.66 23.47 -8.62
CA ALA A 358 3.39 23.43 -7.90
C ALA A 358 2.34 22.59 -8.64
N LEU A 359 2.23 22.74 -9.96
CA LEU A 359 1.28 21.95 -10.76
C LEU A 359 1.69 20.48 -10.83
N THR A 360 2.98 20.17 -10.88
CA THR A 360 3.49 18.79 -10.81
C THR A 360 3.13 18.15 -9.47
N PHE A 361 3.38 18.87 -8.37
CA PHE A 361 3.04 18.41 -7.02
C PHE A 361 1.55 18.15 -6.83
N TRP A 362 0.68 19.10 -7.21
CA TRP A 362 -0.77 18.91 -7.09
C TRP A 362 -1.31 17.83 -8.03
N SER A 363 -0.73 17.67 -9.22
CA SER A 363 -1.07 16.56 -10.11
C SER A 363 -0.74 15.21 -9.46
N PHE A 364 0.40 15.09 -8.79
CA PHE A 364 0.76 13.90 -8.03
C PHE A 364 -0.17 13.68 -6.82
N CYS A 365 -0.58 14.73 -6.11
CA CYS A 365 -1.59 14.61 -5.05
C CYS A 365 -2.94 14.10 -5.61
N VAL A 366 -3.36 14.57 -6.78
CA VAL A 366 -4.58 14.08 -7.46
C VAL A 366 -4.43 12.61 -7.86
N PHE A 367 -3.27 12.22 -8.40
CA PHE A 367 -2.97 10.82 -8.72
C PHE A 367 -3.06 9.93 -7.47
N GLU A 368 -2.51 10.38 -6.34
CA GLU A 368 -2.57 9.65 -5.06
C GLU A 368 -3.99 9.59 -4.48
N ALA A 369 -4.78 10.65 -4.61
CA ALA A 369 -6.20 10.60 -4.27
C ALA A 369 -6.97 9.57 -5.11
N CYS A 370 -6.63 9.43 -6.39
CA CYS A 370 -7.13 8.37 -7.26
C CYS A 370 -6.72 6.97 -6.77
N VAL A 371 -5.47 6.78 -6.32
CA VAL A 371 -5.00 5.52 -5.69
C VAL A 371 -5.82 5.19 -4.44
N GLY A 372 -6.11 6.18 -3.59
CA GLY A 372 -6.97 6.01 -2.42
C GLY A 372 -8.39 5.55 -2.74
N MET A 373 -9.00 6.10 -3.80
CA MET A 373 -10.33 5.67 -4.26
C MET A 373 -10.31 4.31 -4.97
N TYR A 374 -9.18 3.96 -5.60
CA TYR A 374 -9.04 2.75 -6.40
C TYR A 374 -9.13 1.47 -5.56
N TRP A 375 -8.42 1.38 -4.43
CA TRP A 375 -8.34 0.14 -3.64
C TRP A 375 -9.71 -0.36 -3.15
N PRO A 376 -10.57 0.47 -2.53
CA PRO A 376 -11.92 0.04 -2.16
C PRO A 376 -12.79 -0.31 -3.37
N SER A 377 -12.68 0.46 -4.46
CA SER A 377 -13.49 0.27 -5.67
C SER A 377 -13.18 -1.05 -6.37
N VAL A 378 -11.88 -1.35 -6.56
CA VAL A 378 -11.43 -2.57 -7.20
C VAL A 378 -11.68 -3.79 -6.31
N GLY A 379 -11.53 -3.64 -4.98
CA GLY A 379 -11.83 -4.69 -4.01
C GLY A 379 -13.29 -5.12 -4.07
N TYR A 380 -14.22 -4.16 -4.09
CA TYR A 380 -15.65 -4.44 -4.25
C TYR A 380 -15.95 -5.16 -5.57
N LEU A 381 -15.41 -4.66 -6.68
CA LEU A 381 -15.73 -5.22 -7.99
C LEU A 381 -15.11 -6.61 -8.20
N LYS A 382 -13.86 -6.81 -7.75
CA LYS A 382 -13.21 -8.13 -7.76
C LYS A 382 -14.00 -9.13 -6.91
N GLY A 383 -14.52 -8.70 -5.75
CA GLY A 383 -15.39 -9.54 -4.91
C GLY A 383 -16.72 -9.94 -5.57
N ARG A 384 -17.28 -9.09 -6.46
CA ARG A 384 -18.55 -9.35 -7.14
C ARG A 384 -18.40 -10.16 -8.44
N VAL A 385 -17.32 -9.94 -9.17
CA VAL A 385 -17.08 -10.57 -10.48
C VAL A 385 -16.44 -11.95 -10.35
N ILE A 386 -15.68 -12.18 -9.27
CA ILE A 386 -14.90 -13.41 -9.10
C ILE A 386 -15.47 -14.25 -7.96
N ASP A 387 -15.89 -15.47 -8.30
CA ASP A 387 -16.40 -16.47 -7.37
C ASP A 387 -15.37 -16.79 -6.26
N ASP A 388 -15.88 -16.97 -5.03
CA ASP A 388 -15.07 -17.19 -3.83
C ASP A 388 -14.11 -18.39 -3.99
N GLY A 389 -14.55 -19.47 -4.64
CA GLY A 389 -13.78 -20.71 -4.79
C GLY A 389 -12.53 -20.63 -5.68
N ILE A 390 -12.45 -19.64 -6.58
CA ILE A 390 -11.31 -19.46 -7.51
C ILE A 390 -10.59 -18.13 -7.33
N ARG A 391 -11.07 -17.27 -6.41
CA ARG A 391 -10.58 -15.90 -6.19
C ARG A 391 -9.08 -15.81 -5.94
N ALA A 392 -8.55 -16.61 -5.01
CA ALA A 392 -7.13 -16.60 -4.68
C ALA A 392 -6.24 -16.94 -5.90
N ARG A 393 -6.67 -17.91 -6.73
CA ARG A 393 -5.96 -18.28 -7.96
C ARG A 393 -6.00 -17.18 -9.00
N ILE A 394 -7.18 -16.60 -9.26
CA ILE A 394 -7.33 -15.49 -10.21
C ILE A 394 -6.50 -14.27 -9.75
N TYR A 395 -6.52 -13.93 -8.46
CA TYR A 395 -5.71 -12.82 -7.93
C TYR A 395 -4.20 -13.06 -8.09
N GLY A 396 -3.72 -14.28 -7.84
CA GLY A 396 -2.34 -14.66 -8.11
C GLY A 396 -1.97 -14.52 -9.59
N MET A 397 -2.85 -15.00 -10.48
CA MET A 397 -2.65 -14.87 -11.93
C MET A 397 -2.65 -13.42 -12.41
N LEU A 398 -3.50 -12.56 -11.84
CA LEU A 398 -3.55 -11.13 -12.14
C LEU A 398 -2.26 -10.38 -11.77
N ARG A 399 -1.50 -10.88 -10.79
CA ARG A 399 -0.21 -10.28 -10.41
C ARG A 399 0.92 -10.59 -11.38
N ILE A 400 0.85 -11.68 -12.14
CA ILE A 400 1.89 -12.06 -13.10
C ILE A 400 2.09 -10.98 -14.18
N PRO A 401 1.07 -10.56 -14.96
CA PRO A 401 1.25 -9.55 -16.00
C PRO A 401 1.65 -8.20 -15.39
N LEU A 402 1.13 -7.85 -14.22
CA LEU A 402 1.53 -6.65 -13.47
C LEU A 402 3.02 -6.64 -13.12
N ASN A 403 3.53 -7.73 -12.53
CA ASN A 403 4.93 -7.84 -12.16
C ASN A 403 5.83 -7.81 -13.41
N ILE A 404 5.44 -8.48 -14.49
CA ILE A 404 6.17 -8.43 -15.77
C ILE A 404 6.20 -7.00 -16.31
N PHE A 405 5.06 -6.31 -16.32
CA PHE A 405 4.96 -4.92 -16.78
C PHE A 405 5.90 -3.99 -16.02
N VAL A 406 5.89 -4.04 -14.68
CA VAL A 406 6.76 -3.21 -13.84
C VAL A 406 8.23 -3.57 -14.03
N VAL A 407 8.58 -4.86 -14.04
CA VAL A 407 9.97 -5.30 -14.21
C VAL A 407 10.50 -4.90 -15.58
N VAL A 408 9.74 -5.07 -16.65
CA VAL A 408 10.15 -4.66 -18.00
C VAL A 408 10.33 -3.15 -18.07
N ALA A 409 9.37 -2.38 -17.56
CA ALA A 409 9.46 -0.92 -17.55
C ALA A 409 10.69 -0.42 -16.76
N LEU A 410 10.95 -0.97 -15.57
CA LEU A 410 12.13 -0.58 -14.79
C LEU A 410 13.45 -1.11 -15.37
N SER A 411 13.44 -2.25 -16.06
CA SER A 411 14.65 -2.82 -16.70
C SER A 411 15.07 -2.05 -17.95
N LEU A 412 14.11 -1.39 -18.61
CA LEU A 412 14.35 -0.57 -19.79
C LEU A 412 14.70 0.89 -19.46
N ILE A 413 14.94 1.21 -18.18
CA ILE A 413 15.21 2.58 -17.76
C ILE A 413 16.43 3.15 -18.46
N LYS A 414 16.31 4.40 -18.92
CA LYS A 414 17.41 5.21 -19.40
C LYS A 414 17.48 6.48 -18.59
N GLU A 415 18.70 6.94 -18.30
CA GLU A 415 18.88 8.19 -17.55
C GLU A 415 18.34 9.37 -18.35
N GLY A 416 17.68 10.30 -17.65
CA GLY A 416 17.29 11.60 -18.19
C GLY A 416 15.77 11.83 -18.29
N PRO A 417 15.38 13.11 -18.46
CA PRO A 417 13.97 13.53 -18.41
C PRO A 417 13.13 12.96 -19.56
N GLY A 418 13.74 12.66 -20.71
CA GLY A 418 13.04 12.11 -21.87
C GLY A 418 12.42 10.74 -21.61
N TYR A 419 13.16 9.84 -20.94
CA TYR A 419 12.64 8.51 -20.61
C TYR A 419 11.49 8.60 -19.58
N ARG A 420 11.67 9.39 -18.52
CA ARG A 420 10.63 9.63 -17.51
C ARG A 420 9.35 10.17 -18.14
N ASN A 421 9.46 11.19 -19.00
CA ASN A 421 8.31 11.77 -19.69
C ASN A 421 7.63 10.74 -20.60
N MET A 422 8.40 9.91 -21.31
CA MET A 422 7.87 8.79 -22.09
C MET A 422 7.10 7.78 -21.23
N VAL A 423 7.61 7.45 -20.04
CA VAL A 423 6.91 6.54 -19.09
C VAL A 423 5.59 7.16 -18.63
N PHE A 424 5.58 8.42 -18.21
CA PHE A 424 4.33 9.08 -17.79
C PHE A 424 3.33 9.22 -18.94
N MET A 425 3.77 9.53 -20.16
CA MET A 425 2.91 9.52 -21.35
C MET A 425 2.37 8.13 -21.65
N SER A 426 3.19 7.09 -21.54
CA SER A 426 2.78 5.70 -21.79
C SER A 426 1.75 5.25 -20.75
N CYS A 427 2.00 5.52 -19.47
CA CYS A 427 1.05 5.24 -18.39
C CYS A 427 -0.26 6.00 -18.59
N SER A 428 -0.18 7.30 -18.91
CA SER A 428 -1.36 8.12 -19.21
C SER A 428 -2.18 7.57 -20.38
N GLY A 429 -1.52 7.19 -21.49
CA GLY A 429 -2.18 6.58 -22.65
C GLY A 429 -2.84 5.25 -22.34
N LEU A 430 -2.16 4.36 -21.61
CA LEU A 430 -2.70 3.06 -21.17
C LEU A 430 -3.92 3.25 -20.23
N LEU A 431 -3.85 4.21 -19.31
CA LEU A 431 -4.94 4.55 -18.40
C LEU A 431 -6.16 5.13 -19.13
N LEU A 432 -5.94 5.96 -20.15
CA LEU A 432 -7.04 6.52 -20.96
C LEU A 432 -7.68 5.43 -21.82
N PHE A 433 -6.86 4.57 -22.44
CA PHE A 433 -7.31 3.43 -23.23
C PHE A 433 -8.18 2.49 -22.40
N ILE A 434 -7.70 2.10 -21.21
CA ILE A 434 -8.49 1.21 -20.35
C ILE A 434 -9.72 1.88 -19.77
N SER A 435 -9.69 3.20 -19.51
CA SER A 435 -10.89 3.95 -19.12
C SER A 435 -12.01 3.79 -20.15
N GLY A 436 -11.69 3.92 -21.44
CA GLY A 436 -12.66 3.72 -22.54
C GLY A 436 -13.18 2.28 -22.63
N ILE A 437 -12.29 1.28 -22.58
CA ILE A 437 -12.67 -0.14 -22.62
C ILE A 437 -13.52 -0.52 -21.40
N PHE A 438 -13.11 -0.09 -20.22
CA PHE A 438 -13.78 -0.41 -18.97
C PHE A 438 -15.19 0.19 -18.94
N HIS A 439 -15.36 1.40 -19.46
CA HIS A 439 -16.68 1.99 -19.66
C HIS A 439 -17.55 1.14 -20.59
N HIS A 440 -17.00 0.59 -21.68
CA HIS A 440 -17.79 -0.19 -22.63
C HIS A 440 -18.13 -1.63 -22.16
N TYR A 441 -17.25 -2.29 -21.40
CA TYR A 441 -17.43 -3.71 -21.04
C TYR A 441 -17.94 -3.96 -19.63
N VAL A 442 -17.86 -2.96 -18.74
CA VAL A 442 -18.17 -3.12 -17.30
C VAL A 442 -19.25 -2.14 -16.81
N SER A 443 -19.62 -1.13 -17.61
CA SER A 443 -20.68 -0.16 -17.25
C SER A 443 -22.10 -0.72 -17.29
N ASP A 444 -22.31 -1.87 -17.94
CA ASP A 444 -23.63 -2.49 -18.14
C ASP A 444 -23.84 -3.73 -17.26
#